data_AF-A0A8S8XYZ8-F1
#
_entry.id   AF-A0A8S8XYZ8-F1
#
_cell.length_a   1.000
_cell.length_b   1.000
_cell.length_c   1.000
_cell.angle_alpha   90.00
_cell.angle_beta   90.00
_cell.angle_gamma   90.00
#
_symmetry.space_group_name_H-M   'P 1'
#
loop_
_entity.id
_entity.type
_entity.pdbx_description
1 polymer ?
#
loop_
_entity_poly.entity_id
_entity_poly.type
_entity_poly.pdbx_seq_one_letter_code
_entity_poly.pdbx_strand_id
1 'polypeptide(L)'
;MTVSSTSNVEDLELFISSLGEHGIPIELKSVRSYLVDLVMKMEFIIESEKNAINSMPNSWSEREAVRQFENSRSSLRDQLSNTIDLHNGDLVKARMAFEEVAKSIGLDLRIPSISGRLHALFDLHIELSEAEGLQDPNIARRNRVLKILHHGSVHITPEERRVISRLERNIVAFEQLVETVMETSEGTFTEPQQALIIRFLETRGYDVNTPDLRPKILAAAGIIGAEMGYISPSEIPKIAPGVVVSDSEVDSIITELKSLASSFKPKNEDNSQDIIAADENLNDAGERVKSAKEKINHIDDVLARLRG
;
A
#
# COMPACT_ATOMS: atom_id res chain seq x y z
N MET A 1 1.83 25.30 -11.46
CA MET A 1 2.32 26.59 -12.02
C MET A 1 2.88 26.28 -13.40
N THR A 2 2.15 26.63 -14.45
CA THR A 2 2.62 26.48 -15.83
C THR A 2 3.65 27.57 -16.10
N VAL A 3 4.91 27.19 -16.26
CA VAL A 3 5.98 28.09 -16.69
C VAL A 3 5.53 28.67 -18.05
N SER A 4 5.52 30.00 -18.15
CA SER A 4 5.23 30.72 -19.39
C SER A 4 6.14 30.18 -20.50
N SER A 5 5.57 29.91 -21.66
CA SER A 5 6.33 29.48 -22.84
C SER A 5 7.26 30.59 -23.30
N THR A 6 8.45 30.25 -23.80
CA THR A 6 9.40 31.26 -24.31
C THR A 6 8.90 31.97 -25.55
N SER A 7 7.76 31.52 -26.10
CA SER A 7 7.05 32.14 -27.22
C SER A 7 6.64 33.58 -26.93
N ASN A 8 6.44 33.96 -25.66
CA ASN A 8 6.20 35.36 -25.30
C ASN A 8 7.52 36.02 -24.89
N VAL A 9 8.09 36.79 -25.82
CA VAL A 9 9.34 37.52 -25.63
C VAL A 9 9.23 38.49 -24.44
N GLU A 10 8.06 39.08 -24.21
CA GLU A 10 7.83 40.02 -23.11
C GLU A 10 7.88 39.33 -21.74
N ASP A 11 7.27 38.15 -21.61
CA ASP A 11 7.32 37.35 -20.38
C ASP A 11 8.74 36.81 -20.09
N LEU A 12 9.48 36.45 -21.15
CA LEU A 12 10.86 36.01 -21.05
C LEU A 12 11.77 37.15 -20.58
N GLU A 13 11.56 38.37 -21.07
CA GLU A 13 12.29 39.54 -20.59
C GLU A 13 11.94 39.89 -19.14
N LEU A 14 10.66 39.80 -18.76
CA LEU A 14 10.22 40.02 -17.39
C LEU A 14 10.84 38.99 -16.43
N PHE A 15 10.86 37.71 -16.81
CA PHE A 15 11.53 36.66 -16.05
C PHE A 15 13.04 36.91 -15.90
N ILE A 16 13.72 37.29 -16.98
CA ILE A 16 15.16 37.59 -16.88
C ILE A 16 15.38 38.83 -16.01
N SER A 17 14.51 39.82 -16.06
CA SER A 17 14.62 41.02 -15.22
C SER A 17 14.41 40.73 -13.73
N SER A 18 13.51 39.81 -13.37
CA SER A 18 13.27 39.43 -11.97
C SER A 18 14.45 38.68 -11.33
N LEU A 19 15.29 38.03 -12.14
CA LEU A 19 16.54 37.44 -11.65
C LEU A 19 17.55 38.49 -11.14
N GLY A 20 17.34 39.77 -11.45
CA GLY A 20 18.19 40.88 -10.98
C GLY A 20 17.95 41.20 -9.52
N GLU A 21 16.69 41.03 -9.07
CA GLU A 21 16.33 41.11 -7.66
C GLU A 21 17.00 40.00 -6.84
N HIS A 22 17.41 38.91 -7.49
CA HIS A 22 18.15 37.81 -6.90
C HIS A 22 19.68 37.91 -7.04
N GLY A 23 20.20 39.08 -7.44
CA GLY A 23 21.64 39.37 -7.46
C GLY A 23 22.40 38.86 -8.69
N ILE A 24 21.69 38.48 -9.76
CA ILE A 24 22.32 38.14 -11.04
C ILE A 24 22.63 39.43 -11.83
N PRO A 25 23.87 39.64 -12.32
CA PRO A 25 24.25 40.87 -13.03
C PRO A 25 23.71 40.87 -14.47
N ILE A 26 22.42 41.14 -14.61
CA ILE A 26 21.70 41.17 -15.91
C ILE A 26 22.05 42.40 -16.75
N GLU A 27 22.67 43.42 -16.17
CA GLU A 27 23.18 44.58 -16.91
C GLU A 27 24.28 44.19 -17.91
N LEU A 28 24.98 43.07 -17.69
CA LEU A 28 25.87 42.51 -18.70
C LEU A 28 25.08 41.78 -19.78
N LYS A 29 25.17 42.32 -21.01
CA LYS A 29 24.57 41.74 -22.21
C LYS A 29 24.95 40.27 -22.45
N SER A 30 26.17 39.87 -22.07
CA SER A 30 26.64 38.48 -22.18
C SER A 30 25.91 37.53 -21.22
N VAL A 31 25.66 37.96 -19.97
CA VAL A 31 24.93 37.18 -18.97
C VAL A 31 23.46 37.02 -19.39
N ARG A 32 22.85 38.11 -19.87
CA ARG A 32 21.50 38.07 -20.44
C ARG A 32 21.40 37.09 -21.61
N SER A 33 22.33 37.15 -22.57
CA SER A 33 22.34 36.23 -23.72
C SER A 33 22.52 34.77 -23.30
N TYR A 34 23.33 34.49 -22.28
CA TYR A 34 23.53 33.14 -21.75
C TYR A 34 22.27 32.60 -21.06
N LEU A 35 21.57 33.43 -20.28
CA LEU A 35 20.31 33.05 -19.63
C LEU A 35 19.22 32.74 -20.67
N VAL A 36 19.11 33.54 -21.74
CA VAL A 36 18.18 33.27 -22.84
C VAL A 36 18.46 31.91 -23.48
N ASP A 37 19.72 31.63 -23.84
CA ASP A 37 20.12 30.34 -24.45
C ASP A 37 19.86 29.16 -23.51
N LEU A 38 20.11 29.33 -22.21
CA LEU A 38 19.85 28.30 -21.20
C LEU A 38 18.35 28.00 -21.04
N VAL A 39 17.51 29.04 -21.00
CA VAL A 39 16.05 28.89 -20.92
C VAL A 39 15.50 28.21 -22.16
N MET A 40 15.96 28.59 -23.36
CA MET A 40 15.59 27.93 -24.62
C MET A 40 16.01 26.45 -24.64
N LYS A 41 17.22 26.13 -24.15
CA LYS A 41 17.67 24.73 -24.02
C LYS A 41 16.80 23.93 -23.06
N MET A 42 16.44 24.51 -21.91
CA MET A 42 15.56 23.84 -20.96
C MET A 42 14.15 23.62 -21.53
N GLU A 43 13.59 24.58 -22.25
CA GLU A 43 12.29 24.39 -22.90
C GLU A 43 12.34 23.31 -23.98
N PHE A 44 13.40 23.26 -24.79
CA PHE A 44 13.60 22.18 -25.76
C PHE A 44 13.63 20.80 -25.10
N ILE A 45 14.33 20.68 -23.95
CA ILE A 45 14.38 19.43 -23.18
C ILE A 45 12.98 19.09 -22.64
N ILE A 46 12.28 20.04 -22.03
CA ILE A 46 10.92 19.85 -21.49
C ILE A 46 9.95 19.44 -22.59
N GLU A 47 10.04 20.04 -23.77
CA GLU A 47 9.19 19.70 -24.91
C GLU A 47 9.54 18.32 -25.48
N SER A 48 10.82 17.96 -25.54
CA SER A 48 11.26 16.61 -25.91
C SER A 48 10.76 15.54 -24.93
N GLU A 49 10.79 15.84 -23.63
CA GLU A 49 10.32 14.96 -22.57
C GLU A 49 8.79 14.82 -22.61
N LYS A 50 8.08 15.94 -22.78
CA LYS A 50 6.62 15.95 -22.95
C LYS A 50 6.18 15.18 -24.19
N ASN A 51 6.94 15.26 -25.27
CA ASN A 51 6.69 14.50 -26.51
C ASN A 51 6.98 13.01 -26.32
N ALA A 52 7.99 12.63 -25.53
CA ALA A 52 8.29 11.25 -25.18
C ALA A 52 7.23 10.63 -24.24
N ILE A 53 6.67 11.42 -23.32
CA ILE A 53 5.61 10.96 -22.40
C ILE A 53 4.27 10.74 -23.13
N ASN A 54 3.98 11.55 -24.15
CA ASN A 54 2.70 11.51 -24.87
C ASN A 54 2.76 10.80 -26.22
N SER A 55 3.88 10.15 -26.58
CA SER A 55 3.99 9.43 -27.85
C SER A 55 3.15 8.16 -27.83
N MET A 56 1.89 8.29 -28.27
CA MET A 56 1.19 7.22 -29.00
C MET A 56 2.10 6.67 -30.11
N PRO A 57 1.93 5.41 -30.56
CA PRO A 57 2.81 4.82 -31.58
C PRO A 57 2.77 5.67 -32.86
N ASN A 58 3.84 6.42 -33.10
CA ASN A 58 3.91 7.46 -34.11
C ASN A 58 4.44 6.92 -35.44
N SER A 59 5.15 5.79 -35.42
CA SER A 59 5.64 5.12 -36.63
C SER A 59 4.77 3.91 -37.00
N TRP A 60 4.63 3.67 -38.31
CA TRP A 60 3.97 2.46 -38.82
C TRP A 60 4.66 1.19 -38.31
N SER A 61 6.00 1.21 -38.19
CA SER A 61 6.80 0.11 -37.63
C SER A 61 6.46 -0.20 -36.19
N GLU A 62 6.28 0.82 -35.32
CA GLU A 62 5.85 0.58 -33.93
C GLU A 62 4.43 0.03 -33.86
N ARG A 63 3.51 0.52 -34.71
CA ARG A 63 2.14 -0.01 -34.77
C ARG A 63 2.12 -1.47 -35.18
N GLU A 64 2.95 -1.84 -36.15
CA GLU A 64 3.06 -3.22 -36.61
C GLU A 64 3.72 -4.13 -35.57
N ALA A 65 4.76 -3.65 -34.89
CA ALA A 65 5.38 -4.37 -33.77
C ALA A 65 4.39 -4.60 -32.62
N VAL A 66 3.54 -3.61 -32.30
CA VAL A 66 2.49 -3.75 -31.27
C VAL A 66 1.44 -4.77 -31.70
N ARG A 67 1.04 -4.80 -32.98
CA ARG A 67 0.13 -5.84 -33.49
C ARG A 67 0.75 -7.23 -33.38
N GLN A 68 2.02 -7.37 -33.74
CA GLN A 68 2.74 -8.63 -33.60
C GLN A 68 2.79 -9.08 -32.13
N PHE A 69 3.04 -8.14 -31.20
CA PHE A 69 2.98 -8.41 -29.76
C PHE A 69 1.61 -8.92 -29.33
N GLU A 70 0.52 -8.22 -29.68
CA GLU A 70 -0.83 -8.65 -29.32
C GLU A 70 -1.21 -10.01 -29.92
N ASN A 71 -0.76 -10.31 -31.15
CA ASN A 71 -0.96 -11.62 -31.78
C ASN A 71 -0.20 -12.74 -31.03
N SER A 72 0.99 -12.43 -30.51
CA SER A 72 1.82 -13.38 -29.75
C SER A 72 1.47 -13.47 -28.25
N ARG A 73 0.56 -12.62 -27.76
CA ARG A 73 0.32 -12.43 -26.32
C ARG A 73 -0.13 -13.68 -25.59
N SER A 74 -1.00 -14.49 -26.21
CA SER A 74 -1.43 -15.78 -25.64
C SER A 74 -0.26 -16.73 -25.46
N SER A 75 0.56 -16.89 -26.51
CA SER A 75 1.76 -17.73 -26.47
C SER A 75 2.77 -17.26 -25.43
N LEU A 76 2.98 -15.94 -25.30
CA LEU A 76 3.85 -15.38 -24.27
C LEU A 76 3.35 -15.69 -22.87
N ARG A 77 2.04 -15.58 -22.62
CA ARG A 77 1.46 -15.89 -21.30
C ARG A 77 1.61 -17.37 -20.94
N ASP A 78 1.43 -18.27 -21.90
CA ASP A 78 1.60 -19.71 -21.67
C ASP A 78 3.07 -20.07 -21.39
N GLN A 79 3.99 -19.45 -22.13
CA GLN A 79 5.43 -19.67 -21.94
C GLN A 79 5.94 -19.02 -20.66
N LEU A 80 5.33 -17.93 -20.20
CA LEU A 80 5.70 -17.25 -18.96
C LEU A 80 5.60 -18.17 -17.74
N SER A 81 4.46 -18.87 -17.57
CA SER A 81 4.28 -19.81 -16.48
C SER A 81 5.39 -20.87 -16.48
N ASN A 82 5.63 -21.46 -17.65
CA ASN A 82 6.68 -22.47 -17.82
C ASN A 82 8.08 -21.93 -17.51
N THR A 83 8.40 -20.69 -17.91
CA THR A 83 9.71 -20.08 -17.62
C THR A 83 9.92 -19.80 -16.14
N ILE A 84 8.87 -19.42 -15.41
CA ILE A 84 8.95 -19.15 -13.96
C ILE A 84 9.14 -20.47 -13.21
N ASP A 85 8.36 -21.50 -13.55
CA ASP A 85 8.46 -22.83 -12.93
C ASP A 85 9.85 -23.46 -13.15
N LEU A 86 10.44 -23.25 -14.33
CA LEU A 86 11.76 -23.78 -14.66
C LEU A 86 12.89 -23.13 -13.85
N HIS A 87 12.69 -21.89 -13.39
CA HIS A 87 13.69 -21.07 -12.70
C HIS A 87 13.41 -20.86 -11.21
N ASN A 88 12.54 -21.67 -10.60
CA ASN A 88 12.24 -21.82 -9.17
C ASN A 88 13.03 -20.88 -8.22
N GLY A 89 12.49 -19.68 -8.01
CA GLY A 89 12.98 -18.70 -7.03
C GLY A 89 14.00 -17.68 -7.53
N ASP A 90 14.50 -17.79 -8.76
CA ASP A 90 15.40 -16.80 -9.38
C ASP A 90 14.66 -15.96 -10.42
N LEU A 91 13.99 -14.90 -9.95
CA LEU A 91 13.19 -14.00 -10.78
C LEU A 91 14.01 -13.28 -11.85
N VAL A 92 15.30 -13.04 -11.60
CA VAL A 92 16.18 -12.35 -12.55
C VAL A 92 16.48 -13.28 -13.73
N LYS A 93 16.82 -14.55 -13.46
CA LYS A 93 17.00 -15.53 -14.53
C LYS A 93 15.70 -15.83 -15.28
N ALA A 94 14.58 -15.92 -14.57
CA ALA A 94 13.27 -16.10 -15.20
C ALA A 94 12.94 -14.94 -16.15
N ARG A 95 13.22 -13.68 -15.76
CA ARG A 95 13.03 -12.51 -16.61
C ARG A 95 13.92 -12.57 -17.86
N MET A 96 15.21 -12.88 -17.69
CA MET A 96 16.13 -13.00 -18.83
C MET A 96 15.71 -14.09 -19.82
N ALA A 97 15.27 -15.25 -19.31
CA ALA A 97 14.76 -16.34 -20.14
C ALA A 97 13.47 -15.93 -20.87
N PHE A 98 12.58 -15.18 -20.22
CA PHE A 98 11.36 -14.68 -20.83
C PHE A 98 11.62 -13.63 -21.93
N GLU A 99 12.62 -12.78 -21.77
CA GLU A 99 13.09 -11.88 -22.85
C GLU A 99 13.64 -12.64 -24.05
N GLU A 100 14.37 -13.72 -23.80
CA GLU A 100 14.93 -14.56 -24.86
C GLU A 100 13.83 -15.30 -25.64
N VAL A 101 12.80 -15.76 -24.92
CA VAL A 101 11.56 -16.26 -25.51
C VAL A 101 10.89 -15.21 -26.40
N ALA A 102 10.72 -13.97 -25.92
CA ALA A 102 10.12 -12.91 -26.71
C ALA A 102 10.91 -12.61 -28.00
N LYS A 103 12.25 -12.59 -27.90
CA LYS A 103 13.14 -12.46 -29.07
C LYS A 103 12.95 -13.62 -30.06
N SER A 104 12.78 -14.86 -29.57
CA SER A 104 12.58 -16.04 -30.42
C SER A 104 11.26 -16.00 -31.22
N ILE A 105 10.24 -15.33 -30.69
CA ILE A 105 8.94 -15.11 -31.35
C ILE A 105 9.01 -13.95 -32.36
N GLY A 106 10.16 -13.29 -32.47
CA GLY A 106 10.41 -12.20 -33.41
C GLY A 106 9.95 -10.83 -32.90
N LEU A 107 9.79 -10.67 -31.57
CA LEU A 107 9.51 -9.37 -30.98
C LEU A 107 10.79 -8.55 -30.84
N ASP A 108 10.75 -7.31 -31.33
CA ASP A 108 11.88 -6.39 -31.20
C ASP A 108 11.83 -5.64 -29.86
N LEU A 109 12.61 -6.12 -28.90
CA LEU A 109 12.73 -5.49 -27.57
C LEU A 109 13.48 -4.16 -27.59
N ARG A 110 14.07 -3.74 -28.72
CA ARG A 110 14.66 -2.40 -28.85
C ARG A 110 13.59 -1.32 -28.87
N ILE A 111 12.36 -1.67 -29.24
CA ILE A 111 11.22 -0.76 -29.26
C ILE A 111 10.70 -0.62 -27.81
N PRO A 112 10.74 0.58 -27.20
CA PRO A 112 10.37 0.77 -25.80
C PRO A 112 8.93 0.33 -25.48
N SER A 113 7.99 0.51 -26.42
CA SER A 113 6.60 0.11 -26.25
C SER A 113 6.41 -1.41 -26.17
N ILE A 114 7.29 -2.20 -26.78
CA ILE A 114 7.27 -3.67 -26.73
C ILE A 114 7.97 -4.16 -25.46
N SER A 115 9.18 -3.65 -25.20
CA SER A 115 9.94 -4.00 -23.99
C SER A 115 9.14 -3.70 -22.72
N GLY A 116 8.54 -2.51 -22.64
CA GLY A 116 7.72 -2.10 -21.50
C GLY A 116 6.50 -3.00 -21.29
N ARG A 117 5.82 -3.41 -22.37
CA ARG A 117 4.68 -4.35 -22.29
C ARG A 117 5.11 -5.75 -21.87
N LEU A 118 6.25 -6.23 -22.36
CA LEU A 118 6.79 -7.53 -21.97
C LEU A 118 7.11 -7.57 -20.47
N HIS A 119 7.79 -6.53 -19.96
CA HIS A 119 8.10 -6.43 -18.53
C HIS A 119 6.84 -6.28 -17.69
N ALA A 120 5.90 -5.43 -18.11
CA ALA A 120 4.62 -5.28 -17.41
C ALA A 120 3.85 -6.61 -17.34
N LEU A 121 3.91 -7.44 -18.40
CA LEU A 121 3.28 -8.76 -18.41
C LEU A 121 3.96 -9.71 -17.42
N PHE A 122 5.29 -9.72 -17.36
CA PHE A 122 6.07 -10.50 -16.40
C PHE A 122 5.79 -10.07 -14.95
N ASP A 123 5.85 -8.76 -14.67
CA ASP A 123 5.64 -8.18 -13.34
C ASP A 123 4.22 -8.46 -12.83
N LEU A 124 3.22 -8.22 -13.69
CA LEU A 124 1.82 -8.49 -13.36
C LEU A 124 1.56 -9.97 -13.05
N HIS A 125 2.25 -10.90 -13.72
CA HIS A 125 2.09 -12.32 -13.46
C HIS A 125 2.68 -12.74 -12.12
N ILE A 126 3.81 -12.16 -11.73
CA ILE A 126 4.39 -12.39 -10.39
C ILE A 126 3.45 -11.84 -9.32
N GLU A 127 3.00 -10.59 -9.48
CA GLU A 127 2.05 -9.98 -8.55
C GLU A 127 0.77 -10.80 -8.43
N LEU A 128 0.26 -11.32 -9.55
CA LEU A 128 -0.92 -12.18 -9.56
C LEU A 128 -0.65 -13.53 -8.88
N SER A 129 0.49 -14.17 -9.14
CA SER A 129 0.89 -15.41 -8.45
C SER A 129 1.05 -15.22 -6.95
N GLU A 130 1.63 -14.10 -6.51
CA GLU A 130 1.72 -13.77 -5.09
C GLU A 130 0.33 -13.53 -4.48
N ALA A 131 -0.55 -12.83 -5.18
CA ALA A 131 -1.92 -12.61 -4.75
C ALA A 131 -2.74 -13.92 -4.71
N GLU A 132 -2.59 -14.80 -5.71
CA GLU A 132 -3.20 -16.12 -5.76
C GLU A 132 -2.67 -17.02 -4.62
N GLY A 133 -1.37 -16.95 -4.31
CA GLY A 133 -0.78 -17.60 -3.14
C GLY A 133 -1.37 -17.08 -1.82
N LEU A 134 -1.70 -15.80 -1.73
CA LEU A 134 -2.42 -15.24 -0.58
C LEU A 134 -3.90 -15.66 -0.53
N GLN A 135 -4.50 -16.00 -1.67
CA GLN A 135 -5.87 -16.50 -1.76
C GLN A 135 -6.00 -18.02 -1.58
N ASP A 136 -4.91 -18.79 -1.60
CA ASP A 136 -4.96 -20.21 -1.24
C ASP A 136 -5.45 -20.34 0.22
N PRO A 137 -6.59 -21.01 0.45
CA PRO A 137 -7.12 -21.19 1.80
C PRO A 137 -6.11 -21.84 2.75
N ASN A 138 -5.19 -22.67 2.25
CA ASN A 138 -4.15 -23.30 3.06
C ASN A 138 -3.08 -22.31 3.52
N ILE A 139 -2.63 -21.41 2.65
CA ILE A 139 -1.64 -20.38 3.00
C ILE A 139 -2.29 -19.33 3.91
N ALA A 140 -3.53 -18.93 3.62
CA ALA A 140 -4.31 -18.04 4.48
C ALA A 140 -4.56 -18.63 5.88
N ARG A 141 -4.80 -19.94 5.99
CA ARG A 141 -4.90 -20.67 7.27
C ARG A 141 -3.59 -20.64 8.03
N ARG A 142 -2.48 -20.99 7.38
CA ARG A 142 -1.13 -20.97 7.98
C ARG A 142 -0.75 -19.58 8.48
N ASN A 143 -1.03 -18.53 7.70
CA ASN A 143 -0.78 -17.14 8.11
C ASN A 143 -1.59 -16.76 9.37
N ARG A 144 -2.84 -17.21 9.48
CA ARG A 144 -3.66 -17.00 10.69
C ARG A 144 -3.10 -17.76 11.90
N VAL A 145 -2.69 -19.02 11.72
CA VAL A 145 -2.03 -19.82 12.76
C VAL A 145 -0.73 -19.16 13.24
N LEU A 146 0.13 -18.74 12.31
CA LEU A 146 1.39 -18.06 12.63
C LEU A 146 1.15 -16.74 13.37
N LYS A 147 0.14 -15.97 12.98
CA LYS A 147 -0.23 -14.73 13.67
C LYS A 147 -0.57 -14.98 15.15
N ILE A 148 -1.21 -16.11 15.47
CA ILE A 148 -1.50 -16.49 16.86
C ILE A 148 -0.26 -17.00 17.59
N LEU A 149 0.55 -17.83 16.95
CA LEU A 149 1.77 -18.34 17.56
C LEU A 149 2.75 -17.21 17.91
N HIS A 150 2.85 -16.20 17.05
CA HIS A 150 3.67 -15.00 17.27
C HIS A 150 2.97 -13.88 18.05
N HIS A 151 1.71 -14.07 18.46
CA HIS A 151 1.01 -13.07 19.26
C HIS A 151 1.76 -12.83 20.58
N GLY A 152 2.05 -11.57 20.91
CA GLY A 152 2.81 -11.22 22.11
C GLY A 152 4.27 -11.69 22.10
N SER A 153 4.93 -11.78 20.94
CA SER A 153 6.32 -12.24 20.78
C SER A 153 7.38 -11.48 21.59
N VAL A 154 7.01 -10.32 22.15
CA VAL A 154 7.80 -9.51 23.08
C VAL A 154 7.94 -10.18 24.45
N HIS A 155 6.94 -10.97 24.88
CA HIS A 155 6.92 -11.65 26.18
C HIS A 155 7.43 -13.10 26.12
N ILE A 156 7.83 -13.58 24.94
CA ILE A 156 8.24 -14.96 24.72
C ILE A 156 9.72 -15.13 25.03
N THR A 157 10.05 -16.13 25.84
CA THR A 157 11.45 -16.46 26.16
C THR A 157 12.20 -16.94 24.92
N PRO A 158 13.55 -16.82 24.87
CA PRO A 158 14.32 -17.29 23.72
C PRO A 158 14.19 -18.80 23.46
N GLU A 159 13.87 -19.60 24.48
CA GLU A 159 13.65 -21.04 24.36
C GLU A 159 12.31 -21.34 23.70
N GLU A 160 11.24 -20.68 24.13
CA GLU A 160 9.90 -20.80 23.53
C GLU A 160 9.87 -20.28 22.09
N ARG A 161 10.64 -19.23 21.77
CA ARG A 161 10.79 -18.73 20.40
C ARG A 161 11.43 -19.79 19.48
N ARG A 162 12.36 -20.59 19.99
CA ARG A 162 12.95 -21.72 19.24
C ARG A 162 11.92 -22.82 19.00
N VAL A 163 11.05 -23.09 19.98
CA VAL A 163 9.94 -24.05 19.83
C VAL A 163 8.97 -23.59 18.74
N ILE A 164 8.56 -22.31 18.77
CA ILE A 164 7.69 -21.72 17.74
C ILE A 164 8.34 -21.78 16.35
N SER A 165 9.61 -21.41 16.21
CA SER A 165 10.31 -21.46 14.91
C SER A 165 10.45 -22.89 14.38
N ARG A 166 10.65 -23.89 15.25
CA ARG A 166 10.62 -25.30 14.85
C ARG A 166 9.24 -25.76 14.41
N LEU A 167 8.19 -25.26 15.06
CA LEU A 167 6.79 -25.57 14.74
C LEU A 167 6.36 -24.90 13.43
N GLU A 168 6.78 -23.67 13.18
CA GLU A 168 6.60 -22.93 11.92
C GLU A 168 7.18 -23.70 10.72
N ARG A 169 8.44 -24.17 10.84
CA ARG A 169 9.09 -24.97 9.78
C ARG A 169 8.37 -26.28 9.50
N ASN A 170 7.66 -26.81 10.48
CA ASN A 170 6.94 -28.09 10.41
C ASN A 170 5.41 -27.92 10.50
N ILE A 171 4.87 -26.77 10.06
CA ILE A 171 3.45 -26.46 10.24
C ILE A 171 2.53 -27.48 9.56
N VAL A 172 2.96 -28.06 8.43
CA VAL A 172 2.23 -29.12 7.72
C VAL A 172 2.01 -30.35 8.60
N ALA A 173 3.05 -30.77 9.34
CA ALA A 173 2.97 -31.92 10.23
C ALA A 173 2.14 -31.63 11.49
N PHE A 174 2.02 -30.36 11.87
CA PHE A 174 1.12 -29.90 12.92
C PHE A 174 -0.34 -29.88 12.43
N GLU A 175 -0.61 -29.41 11.22
CA GLU A 175 -1.94 -29.46 10.59
C GLU A 175 -2.47 -30.91 10.53
N GLN A 176 -1.66 -31.85 10.02
CA GLN A 176 -2.02 -33.27 9.96
C GLN A 176 -2.29 -33.89 11.34
N LEU A 177 -1.53 -33.49 12.37
CA LEU A 177 -1.77 -33.95 13.73
C LEU A 177 -3.12 -33.45 14.24
N VAL A 178 -3.43 -32.17 14.00
CA VAL A 178 -4.73 -31.62 14.39
C VAL A 178 -5.85 -32.31 13.62
N GLU A 179 -5.70 -32.50 12.32
CA GLU A 179 -6.64 -33.24 11.47
C GLU A 179 -6.96 -34.63 12.03
N THR A 180 -5.94 -35.45 12.27
CA THR A 180 -6.13 -36.83 12.79
C THR A 180 -6.80 -36.87 14.16
N VAL A 181 -6.45 -35.95 15.07
CA VAL A 181 -7.10 -35.85 16.38
C VAL A 181 -8.56 -35.41 16.23
N MET A 182 -8.82 -34.47 15.32
CA MET A 182 -10.16 -33.92 15.08
C MET A 182 -11.06 -34.87 14.29
N GLU A 183 -10.54 -35.70 13.38
CA GLU A 183 -11.30 -36.76 12.70
C GLU A 183 -11.77 -37.84 13.67
N THR A 184 -10.95 -38.13 14.69
CA THR A 184 -11.28 -39.11 15.73
C THR A 184 -12.35 -38.60 16.70
N SER A 185 -12.54 -37.28 16.75
CA SER A 185 -13.55 -36.63 17.56
C SER A 185 -14.71 -36.13 16.70
N GLU A 186 -15.93 -36.61 16.93
CA GLU A 186 -17.12 -36.18 16.19
C GLU A 186 -17.51 -34.71 16.49
N GLY A 187 -16.67 -33.76 16.12
CA GLY A 187 -16.92 -32.31 16.09
C GLY A 187 -16.96 -31.59 17.43
N THR A 188 -16.20 -32.01 18.43
CA THR A 188 -16.14 -31.31 19.74
C THR A 188 -14.70 -31.07 20.15
N PHE A 189 -14.25 -29.83 20.40
CA PHE A 189 -12.87 -29.59 20.87
C PHE A 189 -12.74 -29.51 22.39
N THR A 190 -12.86 -30.67 23.04
CA THR A 190 -12.89 -30.78 24.51
C THR A 190 -11.49 -30.98 25.13
N GLU A 191 -11.38 -30.76 26.45
CA GLU A 191 -10.14 -30.94 27.25
C GLU A 191 -9.34 -32.24 26.98
N PRO A 192 -9.94 -33.43 26.77
CA PRO A 192 -9.17 -34.64 26.43
C PRO A 192 -8.43 -34.54 25.11
N GLN A 193 -9.00 -33.91 24.08
CA GLN A 193 -8.34 -33.75 22.79
C GLN A 193 -7.26 -32.68 22.83
N GLN A 194 -7.51 -31.60 23.57
CA GLN A 194 -6.50 -30.60 23.87
C GLN A 194 -5.28 -31.23 24.55
N ALA A 195 -5.51 -32.14 25.51
CA ALA A 195 -4.44 -32.88 26.17
C ALA A 195 -3.71 -33.85 25.22
N LEU A 196 -4.41 -34.50 24.28
CA LEU A 196 -3.78 -35.37 23.26
C LEU A 196 -2.82 -34.59 22.37
N ILE A 197 -3.23 -33.42 21.86
CA ILE A 197 -2.38 -32.58 21.00
C ILE A 197 -1.10 -32.17 21.73
N ILE A 198 -1.22 -31.71 22.97
CA ILE A 198 -0.06 -31.33 23.80
C ILE A 198 0.85 -32.54 24.05
N ARG A 199 0.29 -33.70 24.44
CA ARG A 199 1.06 -34.90 24.71
C ARG A 199 1.82 -35.42 23.48
N PHE A 200 1.21 -35.34 22.29
CA PHE A 200 1.88 -35.72 21.05
C PHE A 200 3.05 -34.79 20.70
N LEU A 201 2.88 -33.47 20.92
CA LEU A 201 3.96 -32.50 20.73
C LEU A 201 5.10 -32.69 21.74
N GLU A 202 4.79 -32.96 23.00
CA GLU A 202 5.79 -33.32 24.03
C GLU A 202 6.55 -34.59 23.65
N THR A 203 5.85 -35.62 23.16
CA THR A 203 6.47 -36.88 22.73
C THR A 203 7.43 -36.68 21.54
N ARG A 204 7.15 -35.69 20.68
CA ARG A 204 8.06 -35.27 19.58
C ARG A 204 9.22 -34.37 20.05
N GLY A 205 9.32 -34.06 21.34
CA GLY A 205 10.39 -33.23 21.90
C GLY A 205 10.17 -31.72 21.67
N TYR A 206 8.91 -31.29 21.59
CA TYR A 206 8.55 -29.88 21.71
C TYR A 206 8.19 -29.57 23.16
N ASP A 207 8.83 -28.56 23.76
CA ASP A 207 8.47 -28.09 25.09
C ASP A 207 7.33 -27.07 24.97
N VAL A 208 6.10 -27.56 25.09
CA VAL A 208 4.86 -26.82 24.78
C VAL A 208 3.95 -26.62 25.98
N ASN A 209 4.31 -27.20 27.12
CA ASN A 209 3.53 -27.14 28.37
C ASN A 209 3.99 -26.00 29.28
N THR A 210 4.31 -24.87 28.68
CA THR A 210 4.55 -23.61 29.39
C THR A 210 3.23 -22.82 29.48
N PRO A 211 3.04 -21.96 30.49
CA PRO A 211 1.82 -21.14 30.61
C PRO A 211 1.58 -20.22 29.41
N ASP A 212 2.64 -19.85 28.67
CA ASP A 212 2.57 -18.95 27.53
C ASP A 212 2.40 -19.67 26.18
N LEU A 213 3.02 -20.85 25.99
CA LEU A 213 2.91 -21.61 24.74
C LEU A 213 1.65 -22.47 24.67
N ARG A 214 1.24 -23.09 25.78
CA ARG A 214 0.10 -24.01 25.81
C ARG A 214 -1.19 -23.37 25.30
N PRO A 215 -1.60 -22.16 25.75
CA PRO A 215 -2.81 -21.52 25.23
C PRO A 215 -2.71 -21.17 23.74
N LYS A 216 -1.52 -20.80 23.24
CA LYS A 216 -1.31 -20.42 21.83
C LYS A 216 -1.40 -21.61 20.90
N ILE A 217 -0.83 -22.73 21.30
CA ILE A 217 -0.86 -23.97 20.51
C ILE A 217 -2.28 -24.54 20.47
N LEU A 218 -3.02 -24.46 21.58
CA LEU A 218 -4.42 -24.86 21.63
C LEU A 218 -5.31 -23.94 20.80
N ALA A 219 -5.07 -22.62 20.83
CA ALA A 219 -5.77 -21.67 19.97
C ALA A 219 -5.44 -21.90 18.47
N ALA A 220 -4.17 -22.16 18.14
CA ALA A 220 -3.75 -22.51 16.79
C ALA A 220 -4.41 -23.82 16.29
N ALA A 221 -4.46 -24.86 17.13
CA ALA A 221 -5.16 -26.11 16.83
C ALA A 221 -6.67 -25.90 16.65
N GLY A 222 -7.29 -25.05 17.47
CA GLY A 222 -8.70 -24.68 17.34
C GLY A 222 -8.98 -23.96 16.02
N ILE A 223 -8.12 -23.04 15.58
CA ILE A 223 -8.27 -22.39 14.27
C ILE A 223 -8.19 -23.41 13.13
N ILE A 224 -7.21 -24.31 13.16
CA ILE A 224 -7.07 -25.35 12.13
C ILE A 224 -8.33 -26.24 12.10
N GLY A 225 -8.81 -26.69 13.26
CA GLY A 225 -10.04 -27.49 13.36
C GLY A 225 -11.29 -26.76 12.86
N ALA A 226 -11.42 -25.46 13.15
CA ALA A 226 -12.56 -24.66 12.72
C ALA A 226 -12.55 -24.41 11.21
N GLU A 227 -11.38 -24.18 10.64
CA GLU A 227 -11.22 -23.95 9.21
C GLU A 227 -11.38 -25.20 8.36
N MET A 228 -11.03 -26.37 8.90
CA MET A 228 -11.31 -27.66 8.25
C MET A 228 -12.75 -28.14 8.46
N GLY A 229 -13.58 -27.38 9.19
CA GLY A 229 -15.00 -27.65 9.36
C GLY A 229 -15.33 -28.69 10.43
N TYR A 230 -14.35 -29.13 11.22
CA TYR A 230 -14.58 -30.08 12.32
C TYR A 230 -15.23 -29.41 13.53
N ILE A 231 -14.94 -28.13 13.80
CA ILE A 231 -15.51 -27.42 14.97
C ILE A 231 -16.12 -26.07 14.60
N SER A 232 -17.04 -25.58 15.43
CA SER A 232 -17.57 -24.24 15.28
C SER A 232 -16.53 -23.19 15.73
N PRO A 233 -16.43 -22.00 15.10
CA PRO A 233 -15.52 -20.94 15.53
C PRO A 233 -15.73 -20.47 16.99
N SER A 234 -16.87 -20.82 17.58
CA SER A 234 -17.23 -20.54 18.97
C SER A 234 -16.53 -21.44 19.98
N GLU A 235 -16.02 -22.60 19.56
CA GLU A 235 -15.35 -23.61 20.39
C GLU A 235 -13.83 -23.44 20.46
N ILE A 236 -13.28 -22.45 19.76
CA ILE A 236 -11.85 -22.14 19.82
C ILE A 236 -11.51 -21.71 21.27
N PRO A 237 -10.58 -22.40 21.95
CA PRO A 237 -10.17 -22.01 23.29
C PRO A 237 -9.56 -20.62 23.19
N LYS A 238 -10.23 -19.68 23.85
CA LYS A 238 -9.75 -18.31 23.92
C LYS A 238 -8.43 -18.33 24.69
N ILE A 239 -7.41 -17.70 24.14
CA ILE A 239 -6.17 -17.43 24.85
C ILE A 239 -6.57 -16.73 26.15
N ALA A 240 -6.31 -17.37 27.29
CA ALA A 240 -6.67 -16.81 28.58
C ALA A 240 -6.04 -15.39 28.72
N PRO A 241 -6.80 -14.41 29.19
CA PRO A 241 -6.49 -12.99 29.04
C PRO A 241 -5.34 -12.58 29.96
N GLY A 242 -4.23 -12.16 29.36
CA GLY A 242 -3.05 -11.65 30.08
C GLY A 242 -2.30 -10.52 29.36
N VAL A 243 -2.62 -10.26 28.09
CA VAL A 243 -2.33 -8.98 27.43
C VAL A 243 -3.68 -8.48 26.97
N VAL A 244 -4.19 -7.55 27.75
CA VAL A 244 -5.34 -6.71 27.44
C VAL A 244 -5.25 -6.34 25.96
N VAL A 245 -6.25 -6.70 25.17
CA VAL A 245 -6.76 -5.76 24.18
C VAL A 245 -7.09 -4.55 25.03
N SER A 246 -6.16 -3.61 25.13
CA SER A 246 -6.43 -2.44 25.94
C SER A 246 -7.65 -1.81 25.29
N ASP A 247 -8.73 -1.64 26.05
CA ASP A 247 -9.88 -0.88 25.56
C ASP A 247 -9.41 0.52 25.10
N SER A 248 -8.23 0.98 25.53
CA SER A 248 -7.53 2.14 24.96
C SER A 248 -7.00 1.98 23.53
N GLU A 249 -6.60 0.80 23.07
CA GLU A 249 -6.18 0.58 21.68
C GLU A 249 -7.41 0.45 20.76
N VAL A 250 -8.47 -0.21 21.22
CA VAL A 250 -9.75 -0.22 20.51
C VAL A 250 -10.37 1.17 20.50
N ASP A 251 -10.32 1.91 21.61
CA ASP A 251 -10.72 3.32 21.63
C ASP A 251 -9.79 4.19 20.78
N SER A 252 -8.47 3.90 20.70
CA SER A 252 -7.56 4.62 19.81
C SER A 252 -7.90 4.37 18.34
N ILE A 253 -8.21 3.12 17.97
CA ILE A 253 -8.62 2.73 16.63
C ILE A 253 -10.02 3.25 16.32
N ILE A 254 -10.93 3.31 17.30
CA ILE A 254 -12.25 3.94 17.16
C ILE A 254 -12.11 5.45 17.07
N THR A 255 -11.17 6.09 17.77
CA THR A 255 -10.88 7.53 17.61
C THR A 255 -10.22 7.81 16.28
N GLU A 256 -9.33 6.95 15.80
CA GLU A 256 -8.70 7.06 14.48
C GLU A 256 -9.72 6.78 13.37
N LEU A 257 -10.57 5.76 13.49
CA LEU A 257 -11.69 5.50 12.58
C LEU A 257 -12.73 6.62 12.63
N LYS A 258 -13.02 7.20 13.80
CA LYS A 258 -13.87 8.39 13.91
C LYS A 258 -13.19 9.63 13.33
N SER A 259 -11.86 9.74 13.40
CA SER A 259 -11.08 10.83 12.80
C SER A 259 -10.98 10.69 11.27
N LEU A 260 -10.85 9.46 10.77
CA LEU A 260 -10.89 9.12 9.36
C LEU A 260 -12.31 9.32 8.83
N ALA A 261 -13.32 8.83 9.54
CA ALA A 261 -14.72 9.05 9.18
C ALA A 261 -15.10 10.54 9.24
N SER A 262 -14.54 11.34 10.15
CA SER A 262 -14.72 12.79 10.18
C SER A 262 -13.92 13.52 9.10
N SER A 263 -12.80 12.95 8.63
CA SER A 263 -12.06 13.43 7.45
C SER A 263 -12.79 13.14 6.12
N PHE A 264 -13.59 12.07 6.07
CA PHE A 264 -14.42 11.71 4.92
C PHE A 264 -15.82 12.33 4.93
N LYS A 265 -16.27 12.84 6.08
CA LYS A 265 -17.51 13.61 6.17
C LYS A 265 -17.21 15.06 5.78
N PRO A 266 -17.92 15.67 4.80
CA PRO A 266 -17.77 17.09 4.54
C PRO A 266 -18.09 17.86 5.83
N LYS A 267 -17.12 18.63 6.33
CA LYS A 267 -17.22 19.42 7.55
C LYS A 267 -18.40 20.41 7.43
N ASN A 268 -19.51 20.10 8.09
CA ASN A 268 -20.32 21.17 8.66
C ASN A 268 -19.57 21.64 9.91
N GLU A 269 -19.03 22.84 9.79
CA GLU A 269 -18.32 23.56 10.84
C GLU A 269 -19.23 23.79 12.04
N ASP A 270 -18.78 23.33 13.19
CA ASP A 270 -19.07 23.98 14.47
C ASP A 270 -17.89 23.65 15.39
N ASN A 271 -16.83 24.45 15.30
CA ASN A 271 -15.76 24.55 16.30
C ASN A 271 -15.01 25.87 16.14
N SER A 272 -15.78 26.95 15.99
CA SER A 272 -15.28 28.31 15.81
C SER A 272 -15.00 29.03 17.13
N GLN A 273 -14.99 28.34 18.28
CA GLN A 273 -14.91 28.99 19.59
C GLN A 273 -13.54 28.90 20.27
N ASP A 274 -12.70 27.90 19.95
CA ASP A 274 -11.47 27.66 20.73
C ASP A 274 -10.17 28.23 20.14
N ILE A 275 -10.18 28.68 18.87
CA ILE A 275 -8.98 29.25 18.22
C ILE A 275 -8.92 30.79 18.35
N ILE A 276 -10.02 31.44 18.69
CA ILE A 276 -10.10 32.93 18.76
C ILE A 276 -9.39 33.48 20.02
N ALA A 277 -9.17 32.66 21.05
CA ALA A 277 -8.65 33.14 22.33
C ALA A 277 -7.12 33.37 22.38
N ALA A 278 -6.35 33.01 21.36
CA ALA A 278 -4.88 32.99 21.44
C ALA A 278 -4.11 33.93 20.49
N ASP A 279 -4.79 34.70 19.64
CA ASP A 279 -4.11 35.58 18.68
C ASP A 279 -4.67 37.02 18.71
N GLU A 280 -3.96 37.92 19.39
CA GLU A 280 -4.36 39.33 19.58
C GLU A 280 -4.55 40.09 18.24
N ASN A 281 -3.91 39.65 17.15
CA ASN A 281 -4.05 40.28 15.84
C ASN A 281 -5.37 39.92 15.11
N LEU A 282 -5.97 38.76 15.44
CA LEU A 282 -7.27 38.34 14.89
C LEU A 282 -8.44 39.00 15.63
N ASN A 283 -8.26 39.41 16.89
CA ASN A 283 -9.27 40.15 17.63
C ASN A 283 -9.49 41.57 17.05
N ASP A 284 -8.43 42.30 16.70
CA ASP A 284 -8.56 43.62 16.06
C ASP A 284 -9.19 43.52 14.66
N ALA A 285 -8.84 42.47 13.89
CA ALA A 285 -9.50 42.18 12.62
C ALA A 285 -11.00 41.83 12.80
N GLY A 286 -11.34 41.06 13.83
CA GLY A 286 -12.72 40.72 14.19
C GLY A 286 -13.53 41.94 14.64
N GLU A 287 -12.92 42.84 15.41
CA GLU A 287 -13.58 44.06 15.90
C GLU A 287 -13.87 45.04 14.74
N ARG A 288 -12.96 45.15 13.77
CA ARG A 288 -13.18 45.93 12.53
C ARG A 288 -14.27 45.34 11.65
N VAL A 289 -14.32 44.02 11.51
CA VAL A 289 -15.39 43.34 10.74
C VAL A 289 -16.74 43.50 11.44
N LYS A 290 -16.79 43.43 12.78
CA LYS A 290 -18.01 43.66 13.56
C LYS A 290 -18.51 45.11 13.40
N SER A 291 -17.61 46.09 13.50
CA SER A 291 -17.95 47.51 13.25
C SER A 291 -18.45 47.74 11.82
N ALA A 292 -17.84 47.10 10.81
CA ALA A 292 -18.29 47.18 9.44
C ALA A 292 -19.69 46.57 9.26
N LYS A 293 -19.96 45.42 9.89
CA LYS A 293 -21.27 44.74 9.85
C LYS A 293 -22.36 45.56 10.54
N GLU A 294 -22.06 46.20 11.66
CA GLU A 294 -23.01 47.11 12.34
C GLU A 294 -23.35 48.33 11.47
N LYS A 295 -22.36 48.91 10.76
CA LYS A 295 -22.61 49.98 9.80
C LYS A 295 -23.47 49.52 8.62
N ILE A 296 -23.22 48.33 8.09
CA ILE A 296 -24.04 47.75 6.99
C ILE A 296 -25.47 47.51 7.47
N ASN A 297 -25.66 46.92 8.65
CA ASN A 297 -26.99 46.72 9.21
C ASN A 297 -27.72 48.04 9.47
N HIS A 298 -27.00 49.08 9.90
CA HIS A 298 -27.58 50.41 10.07
C HIS A 298 -27.98 51.03 8.72
N ILE A 299 -27.18 50.82 7.66
CA ILE A 299 -27.51 51.25 6.30
C ILE A 299 -28.73 50.49 5.78
N ASP A 300 -28.83 49.18 6.02
CA ASP A 300 -29.98 48.37 5.64
C ASP A 300 -31.26 48.78 6.38
N ASP A 301 -31.16 49.14 7.66
CA ASP A 301 -32.31 49.64 8.44
C ASP A 301 -32.75 51.04 7.95
N VAL A 302 -31.79 51.89 7.54
CA VAL A 302 -32.09 53.18 6.89
C VAL A 302 -32.72 52.97 5.50
N LEU A 303 -32.21 52.03 4.71
CA LEU A 303 -32.78 51.68 3.40
C LEU A 303 -34.18 51.08 3.52
N ALA A 304 -34.42 50.25 4.54
CA ALA A 304 -35.74 49.70 4.83
C ALA A 304 -36.73 50.80 5.22
N ARG A 305 -36.30 51.81 5.99
CA ARG A 305 -37.12 52.99 6.33
C ARG A 305 -37.36 53.93 5.15
N LEU A 306 -36.48 53.94 4.13
CA LEU A 306 -36.64 54.74 2.91
C LEU A 306 -37.49 54.05 1.83
N ARG A 307 -37.70 52.73 1.97
CA ARG A 307 -38.58 51.92 1.10
C ARG A 307 -39.99 51.72 1.67
N GLY A 308 -40.26 52.23 2.88
CA GLY A 308 -41.60 52.37 3.47
C GLY A 308 -42.26 53.67 3.07
#